data_AF-A0A7K9HY08-F1
#
_entry.id   AF-A0A7K9HY08-F1
#
_cell.length_a   1.000
_cell.length_b   1.000
_cell.length_c   1.000
_cell.angle_alpha   90.00
_cell.angle_beta   90.00
_cell.angle_gamma   90.00
#
_symmetry.space_group_name_H-M   'P 1'
#
loop_
_entity.id
_entity.type
_entity.pdbx_description
1 polymer ?
#
loop_
_entity_poly.entity_id
_entity_poly.type
_entity_poly.pdbx_seq_one_letter_code
_entity_poly.pdbx_strand_id
1 'polypeptide(L)'
;QMNLLLREYLLSGEVSEAEHCLRELEVPHFHHELVYEAVVMVLEGSREESVAMMVTLLKVLWETGLVTLDQMNRGFQRVYEELGDISLDVPLAQGLLERLVELCFDRGIITRALRDACPSR
;
A
#
# COMPACT_ATOMS: atom_id res chain seq x y z
N GLN A 1 4.94 -14.12 3.43
CA GLN A 1 6.23 -13.40 3.47
C GLN A 1 6.03 -11.89 3.37
N MET A 2 5.24 -11.37 2.42
CA MET A 2 4.94 -9.93 2.32
C MET A 2 4.38 -9.33 3.62
N ASN A 3 3.38 -9.98 4.23
CA ASN A 3 2.81 -9.53 5.50
C ASN A 3 3.85 -9.45 6.64
N LEU A 4 4.79 -10.41 6.71
CA LEU A 4 5.86 -10.40 7.71
C LEU A 4 6.83 -9.23 7.47
N LEU A 5 7.28 -9.04 6.23
CA LEU A 5 8.14 -7.92 5.83
C LEU A 5 7.53 -6.57 6.24
N LEU A 6 6.24 -6.37 5.95
CA LEU A 6 5.53 -5.13 6.30
C LEU A 6 5.42 -4.94 7.82
N ARG A 7 5.15 -6.01 8.57
CA ARG A 7 5.11 -5.96 10.04
C ARG A 7 6.48 -5.63 10.64
N GLU A 8 7.54 -6.26 10.14
CA GLU A 8 8.92 -5.98 10.56
C GLU A 8 9.29 -4.53 10.27
N TYR A 9 8.94 -4.03 9.08
CA TYR A 9 9.10 -2.62 8.73
C TYR A 9 8.36 -1.68 9.68
N LEU A 10 7.10 -1.98 10.03
CA LEU A 10 6.34 -1.16 10.98
C LEU A 10 6.93 -1.16 12.40
N LEU A 11 7.69 -2.19 12.76
CA LEU A 11 8.38 -2.28 14.06
C LEU A 11 9.76 -1.61 14.05
N SER A 12 10.51 -1.73 12.95
CA SER A 12 11.89 -1.24 12.84
C SER A 12 12.00 0.18 12.28
N GLY A 13 11.11 0.53 11.34
CA GLY A 13 11.21 1.74 10.52
C GLY A 13 12.30 1.70 9.44
N GLU A 14 12.99 0.56 9.29
CA GLU A 14 14.14 0.41 8.39
C GLU A 14 13.69 0.14 6.94
N VAL A 15 13.59 1.20 6.13
CA VAL A 15 13.17 1.10 4.73
C VAL A 15 14.15 0.27 3.89
N SER A 16 15.45 0.43 4.11
CA SER A 16 16.48 -0.30 3.36
C SER A 16 16.39 -1.81 3.57
N GLU A 17 16.02 -2.24 4.78
CA GLU A 17 15.83 -3.65 5.08
C GLU A 17 14.58 -4.19 4.36
N ALA A 18 13.46 -3.46 4.42
CA ALA A 18 12.25 -3.83 3.69
C ALA A 18 12.50 -3.95 2.17
N GLU A 19 13.26 -3.02 1.59
CA GLU A 19 13.69 -3.10 0.19
C GLU A 19 14.59 -4.29 -0.10
N HIS A 20 15.54 -4.59 0.79
CA HIS A 20 16.44 -5.73 0.64
C HIS A 20 15.66 -7.04 0.69
N CYS A 21 14.83 -7.24 1.72
CA CYS A 21 13.95 -8.40 1.85
C CYS A 21 13.06 -8.58 0.62
N LEU A 22 12.47 -7.50 0.09
CA LEU A 22 11.63 -7.60 -1.11
C LEU A 22 12.41 -8.07 -2.34
N ARG A 23 13.64 -7.59 -2.52
CA ARG A 23 14.52 -8.04 -3.62
C ARG A 23 14.90 -9.51 -3.49
N GLU A 24 15.20 -9.98 -2.27
CA GLU A 24 15.57 -11.37 -2.02
C GLU A 24 14.44 -12.37 -2.27
N LEU A 25 13.18 -11.93 -2.24
CA LEU A 25 12.06 -12.81 -2.60
C LEU A 25 12.04 -13.20 -4.09
N GLU A 26 12.74 -12.47 -4.97
CA GLU A 26 12.88 -12.76 -6.41
C GLU A 26 11.54 -12.98 -7.16
N VAL A 27 10.46 -12.33 -6.72
CA VAL A 27 9.10 -12.46 -7.30
C VAL A 27 8.50 -11.12 -7.76
N PRO A 28 9.12 -10.44 -8.75
CA PRO A 28 8.71 -9.09 -9.17
C PRO A 28 7.27 -8.99 -9.70
N HIS A 29 6.71 -10.09 -10.21
CA HIS A 29 5.32 -10.15 -10.71
C HIS A 29 4.26 -10.29 -9.60
N PHE A 30 4.71 -10.44 -8.35
CA PHE A 30 3.86 -10.60 -7.17
C PHE A 30 4.00 -9.42 -6.19
N HIS A 31 4.66 -8.33 -6.59
CA HIS A 31 4.77 -7.11 -5.78
C HIS A 31 3.41 -6.43 -5.55
N HIS A 32 2.42 -6.66 -6.41
CA HIS A 32 1.05 -6.23 -6.18
C HIS A 32 0.46 -6.81 -4.88
N GLU A 33 0.96 -7.94 -4.39
CA GLU A 33 0.58 -8.50 -3.09
C GLU A 33 1.10 -7.63 -1.94
N LEU A 34 2.35 -7.18 -2.01
CA LEU A 34 2.90 -6.29 -1.01
C LEU A 34 2.13 -4.97 -0.95
N VAL A 35 1.77 -4.41 -2.11
CA VAL A 35 0.96 -3.17 -2.18
C VAL A 35 -0.43 -3.39 -1.59
N TYR A 36 -1.10 -4.49 -1.96
CA TYR A 36 -2.41 -4.85 -1.42
C TYR A 36 -2.36 -4.99 0.12
N GLU A 37 -1.44 -5.80 0.64
CA GLU A 37 -1.27 -6.03 2.09
C GLU A 37 -0.93 -4.74 2.83
N ALA A 38 -0.07 -3.88 2.26
CA ALA A 38 0.30 -2.60 2.84
C ALA A 38 -0.92 -1.67 3.01
N VAL A 39 -1.77 -1.61 1.98
CA VAL A 39 -2.99 -0.81 2.03
C VAL A 39 -4.00 -1.40 3.01
N VAL A 40 -4.24 -2.72 2.98
CA VAL A 40 -5.17 -3.39 3.91
C VAL A 40 -4.75 -3.18 5.36
N MET A 41 -3.46 -3.31 5.69
CA MET A 41 -2.96 -3.00 7.05
C MET A 41 -3.26 -1.57 7.48
N VAL A 42 -3.23 -0.61 6.56
CA VAL A 42 -3.63 0.77 6.86
C VAL A 42 -5.13 0.86 7.17
N LEU A 43 -5.96 0.18 6.38
CA LEU A 43 -7.42 0.18 6.56
C LEU A 43 -7.85 -0.49 7.86
N GLU A 44 -7.18 -1.56 8.30
CA GLU A 44 -7.49 -2.32 9.53
C GLU A 44 -7.27 -1.55 10.85
N GLY A 45 -7.05 -0.23 10.81
CA GLY A 45 -6.98 0.64 11.99
C GLY A 45 -5.55 0.99 12.41
N SER A 46 -4.65 1.16 11.44
CA SER A 46 -3.31 1.64 11.69
C SER A 46 -3.29 3.02 12.37
N ARG A 47 -2.34 3.23 13.29
CA ARG A 47 -2.07 4.55 13.87
C ARG A 47 -1.55 5.49 12.78
N GLU A 48 -1.72 6.81 12.96
CA GLU A 48 -1.28 7.81 11.98
C GLU A 48 0.22 7.70 11.63
N GLU A 49 1.06 7.36 12.61
CA GLU A 49 2.48 7.04 12.41
C GLU A 49 2.67 5.87 11.42
N SER A 50 1.93 4.77 11.61
CA SER A 50 1.99 3.59 10.74
C SER A 50 1.52 3.89 9.32
N VAL A 51 0.52 4.77 9.15
CA VAL A 51 0.10 5.26 7.83
C VAL A 51 1.23 6.03 7.15
N ALA A 52 1.88 6.95 7.87
CA ALA A 52 2.99 7.73 7.33
C ALA A 52 4.20 6.84 6.96
N MET A 53 4.50 5.82 7.76
CA MET A 53 5.51 4.81 7.46
C MET A 53 5.15 4.05 6.18
N MET A 54 3.91 3.54 6.06
CA MET A 54 3.50 2.78 4.89
C MET A 54 3.56 3.60 3.60
N VAL A 55 3.11 4.86 3.64
CA VAL A 55 3.25 5.81 2.52
C VAL A 55 4.71 6.05 2.18
N THR A 56 5.59 6.16 3.17
CA THR A 56 7.04 6.33 2.96
C THR A 56 7.64 5.11 2.26
N LEU A 57 7.31 3.89 2.71
CA LEU A 57 7.77 2.66 2.07
C LEU A 57 7.29 2.57 0.62
N LEU A 58 5.99 2.74 0.36
CA LEU A 58 5.43 2.70 -0.99
C LEU A 58 6.07 3.75 -1.91
N LYS A 59 6.37 4.93 -1.38
CA LYS A 59 7.07 5.97 -2.12
C LYS A 59 8.48 5.54 -2.52
N VAL A 60 9.27 5.02 -1.59
CA VAL A 60 10.64 4.56 -1.87
C VAL A 60 10.62 3.43 -2.89
N LEU A 61 9.74 2.45 -2.71
CA LEU A 61 9.58 1.33 -3.64
C LEU A 61 9.21 1.76 -5.07
N TRP A 62 8.41 2.83 -5.19
CA TRP A 62 8.08 3.45 -6.48
C TRP A 62 9.27 4.21 -7.08
N GLU A 63 9.92 5.08 -6.31
CA GLU A 63 11.04 5.91 -6.78
C GLU A 63 12.26 5.08 -7.19
N THR A 64 12.50 3.93 -6.53
CA THR A 64 13.58 3.00 -6.92
C THR A 64 13.21 2.10 -8.10
N GLY A 65 11.94 2.13 -8.54
CA GLY A 65 11.41 1.27 -9.59
C GLY A 65 11.29 -0.21 -9.18
N LEU A 66 11.46 -0.52 -7.89
CA LEU A 66 11.33 -1.88 -7.37
C LEU A 66 9.88 -2.38 -7.47
N VAL A 67 8.91 -1.50 -7.21
CA VAL A 67 7.50 -1.74 -7.52
C VAL A 67 7.14 -0.98 -8.79
N THR A 68 6.83 -1.70 -9.85
CA THR A 68 6.48 -1.11 -11.15
C THR A 68 5.08 -0.50 -11.13
N LEU A 69 4.77 0.34 -12.13
CA LEU A 69 3.44 0.95 -12.28
C LEU A 69 2.32 -0.09 -12.36
N ASP A 70 2.55 -1.19 -13.09
CA ASP A 70 1.60 -2.31 -13.18
C ASP A 70 1.32 -2.91 -11.81
N GLN A 71 2.38 -3.21 -11.05
CA GLN A 71 2.25 -3.83 -9.73
C GLN A 71 1.59 -2.90 -8.71
N MET A 72 1.94 -1.61 -8.74
CA MET A 72 1.32 -0.58 -7.91
C MET A 72 -0.18 -0.48 -8.20
N ASN A 73 -0.54 -0.31 -9.47
CA ASN A 73 -1.94 -0.20 -9.89
C ASN A 73 -2.74 -1.44 -9.50
N ARG A 74 -2.23 -2.65 -9.80
CA ARG A 74 -2.90 -3.92 -9.47
C ARG A 74 -3.13 -4.08 -7.96
N GLY A 75 -2.19 -3.65 -7.13
CA GLY A 75 -2.33 -3.69 -5.67
C GLY A 75 -3.50 -2.83 -5.17
N PHE A 76 -3.54 -1.56 -5.59
CA PHE A 76 -4.64 -0.65 -5.24
C PHE A 76 -5.99 -1.09 -5.83
N GLN A 77 -6.02 -1.54 -7.08
CA GLN A 77 -7.25 -1.99 -7.74
C GLN A 77 -7.89 -3.17 -7.03
N ARG A 78 -7.08 -4.13 -6.55
CA ARG A 78 -7.60 -5.23 -5.73
C ARG A 78 -8.28 -4.74 -4.46
N VAL A 79 -7.68 -3.76 -3.78
CA VAL A 79 -8.32 -3.14 -2.60
C VAL A 79 -9.63 -2.45 -2.99
N TYR A 80 -9.68 -1.80 -4.15
CA TYR A 80 -10.92 -1.14 -4.61
C TYR A 80 -12.03 -2.14 -4.88
N GLU A 81 -11.70 -3.30 -5.46
CA GLU A 81 -12.63 -4.40 -5.72
C GLU A 81 -13.14 -5.04 -4.42
N GLU A 82 -12.27 -5.20 -3.42
CA GLU A 82 -12.59 -5.85 -2.15
C GLU A 82 -13.08 -4.87 -1.06
N LEU A 83 -13.11 -3.56 -1.33
CA LEU A 83 -13.45 -2.52 -0.36
C LEU A 83 -14.82 -2.73 0.29
N GLY A 84 -15.79 -3.23 -0.48
CA GLY A 84 -17.12 -3.53 0.01
C GLY A 84 -17.11 -4.58 1.12
N ASP A 85 -16.35 -5.66 0.93
CA ASP A 85 -16.19 -6.73 1.91
C ASP A 85 -15.36 -6.27 3.10
N ILE A 86 -14.25 -5.56 2.86
CA ILE A 86 -13.41 -4.97 3.93
C ILE A 86 -14.24 -4.04 4.82
N SER A 87 -15.18 -3.29 4.24
CA SER A 87 -16.03 -2.36 4.98
C SER A 87 -17.07 -3.05 5.88
N LEU A 88 -17.35 -4.34 5.68
CA LEU A 88 -18.19 -5.13 6.59
C LEU A 88 -17.50 -5.33 7.94
N ASP A 89 -16.19 -5.55 7.92
CA ASP A 89 -15.37 -5.74 9.13
C ASP A 89 -14.86 -4.40 9.69
N VAL A 90 -14.57 -3.44 8.81
CA VAL A 90 -14.00 -2.14 9.15
C VAL A 90 -14.87 -1.01 8.58
N PRO A 91 -15.87 -0.51 9.34
CA PRO A 91 -16.82 0.50 8.85
C PRO A 91 -16.19 1.82 8.37
N LEU A 92 -14.96 2.12 8.79
CA LEU A 92 -14.21 3.32 8.40
C LEU A 92 -13.26 3.10 7.21
N ALA A 93 -13.19 1.88 6.66
CA ALA A 93 -12.23 1.52 5.61
C ALA A 93 -12.32 2.45 4.40
N GLN A 94 -13.52 2.78 3.95
CA GLN A 94 -13.71 3.69 2.82
C GLN A 94 -13.08 5.07 3.05
N GLY A 95 -13.36 5.71 4.19
CA GLY A 95 -12.80 7.03 4.49
C GLY A 95 -11.28 7.00 4.71
N LEU A 96 -10.76 5.90 5.26
CA LEU A 96 -9.31 5.68 5.38
C LEU A 96 -8.65 5.48 4.01
N LEU A 97 -9.29 4.74 3.11
CA LEU A 97 -8.79 4.51 1.76
C LEU A 97 -8.76 5.81 0.95
N GLU A 98 -9.85 6.58 0.96
CA GLU A 98 -9.92 7.88 0.27
C GLU A 98 -8.78 8.80 0.76
N ARG A 99 -8.57 8.90 2.08
CA ARG A 99 -7.47 9.68 2.65
C ARG A 99 -6.09 9.14 2.22
N LEU A 100 -5.89 7.83 2.25
CA LEU A 100 -4.62 7.20 1.87
C LEU A 100 -4.30 7.43 0.40
N VAL A 101 -5.29 7.28 -0.49
CA VAL A 101 -5.16 7.49 -1.93
C VAL A 101 -4.77 8.93 -2.23
N GLU A 102 -5.41 9.92 -1.61
CA GLU A 102 -5.02 11.33 -1.78
C GLU A 102 -3.60 11.60 -1.27
N LEU A 103 -3.22 11.04 -0.12
CA LEU A 103 -1.84 11.15 0.39
C LEU A 103 -0.81 10.54 -0.59
N CYS A 104 -1.11 9.37 -1.15
CA CYS A 104 -0.24 8.72 -2.12
C CYS A 104 -0.15 9.51 -3.43
N PHE A 105 -1.26 10.12 -3.87
CA PHE A 105 -1.30 10.97 -5.04
C PHE A 105 -0.48 12.26 -4.85
N ASP A 106 -0.68 12.96 -3.73
CA ASP A 106 0.07 14.17 -3.38
C ASP A 106 1.58 13.92 -3.26
N ARG A 107 1.96 12.70 -2.86
CA ARG A 107 3.36 12.26 -2.77
C ARG A 107 3.94 11.76 -4.09
N GLY A 108 3.15 11.71 -5.16
CA GLY A 108 3.58 11.27 -6.48
C GLY A 108 3.81 9.75 -6.61
N ILE A 109 3.20 8.96 -5.71
CA ILE A 109 3.34 7.49 -5.67
C ILE A 109 2.42 6.83 -6.69
N ILE A 110 1.26 7.42 -6.92
CA ILE A 110 0.23 6.88 -7.81
C ILE A 110 -0.20 7.91 -8.87
N THR A 111 -0.71 7.39 -9.98
CA THR A 111 -1.18 8.24 -11.08
C THR A 111 -2.53 8.86 -10.76
N ARG A 112 -2.84 9.98 -11.46
CA ARG A 112 -4.18 10.59 -11.41
C ARG A 112 -5.28 9.60 -11.77
N ALA A 113 -5.05 8.78 -12.80
CA ALA A 113 -6.03 7.78 -13.24
C ALA A 113 -6.35 6.76 -12.14
N LEU A 114 -5.34 6.32 -11.38
CA LEU A 114 -5.57 5.41 -10.24
C LEU A 114 -6.33 6.11 -9.11
N ARG A 115 -5.97 7.35 -8.78
CA ARG A 115 -6.67 8.13 -7.76
C ARG A 115 -8.13 8.37 -8.11
N ASP A 116 -8.42 8.77 -9.34
CA ASP A 116 -9.78 9.03 -9.81
C ASP A 116 -10.62 7.75 -9.93
N ALA A 117 -9.98 6.57 -9.97
CA ALA A 117 -10.65 5.27 -9.94
C ALA A 117 -11.01 4.77 -8.53
N CYS A 118 -10.57 5.47 -7.47
CA CYS A 118 -10.90 5.12 -6.10
C CYS A 118 -12.43 5.17 -5.90
N PRO A 119 -13.07 4.10 -5.38
CA PRO A 119 -14.50 4.10 -5.14
C PRO A 119 -14.89 5.20 -4.15
N SER A 120 -15.68 6.16 -4.59
CA SER A 120 -16.29 7.18 -3.74
C SER A 120 -17.72 6.79 -3.36
N ARG A 121 -18.19 7.25 -2.20
CA ARG A 121 -19.52 6.96 -1.68
C ARG A 121 -20.63 7.66 -2.46
#